data_AF-A0A947A8H7-F1
#
_entry.id   AF-A0A947A8H7-F1
#
_cell.length_a   1.000
_cell.length_b   1.000
_cell.length_c   1.000
_cell.angle_alpha   90.00
_cell.angle_beta   90.00
_cell.angle_gamma   90.00
#
_symmetry.space_group_name_H-M   'P 1'
#
loop_
_entity.id
_entity.type
_entity.pdbx_description
1 polymer ?
#
loop_
_entity_poly.entity_id
_entity_poly.type
_entity_poly.pdbx_seq_one_letter_code
_entity_poly.pdbx_strand_id
1 'polypeptide(L)'
;MSEKKVPSKHYQNLLKRFPEVMAAVENLGTTVKDAGPLDRKTSELIQLAVAASAQSVGSVHSHARRARAEGATQEELEHALLLLTSTIGFPKVAAALSWIQQPAK
;
A
#
# COMPACT_ATOMS: atom_id res chain seq x y z
N MET A 1 11.59 -4.69 15.73
CA MET A 1 11.79 -3.32 15.19
C MET A 1 11.81 -3.43 13.68
N SER A 2 10.81 -2.89 12.99
CA SER A 2 10.72 -2.96 11.52
C SER A 2 11.86 -2.15 10.90
N GLU A 3 12.72 -2.80 10.11
CA GLU A 3 13.72 -2.11 9.29
C GLU A 3 13.01 -1.10 8.39
N LYS A 4 13.19 0.20 8.68
CA LYS A 4 12.72 1.27 7.80
C LYS A 4 13.53 1.20 6.51
N LYS A 5 12.99 0.53 5.49
CA LYS A 5 13.64 0.38 4.18
C LYS A 5 13.88 1.76 3.56
N VAL A 6 15.13 2.00 3.15
CA VAL A 6 15.59 3.27 2.58
C VAL A 6 14.70 3.65 1.38
N PRO A 7 14.19 4.90 1.31
CA PRO A 7 13.37 5.36 0.19
C PRO A 7 14.12 5.19 -1.14
N SER A 8 13.39 4.88 -2.22
CA SER A 8 14.02 4.69 -3.54
C SER A 8 14.85 5.93 -3.93
N LYS A 9 15.95 5.72 -4.68
CA LYS A 9 16.77 6.83 -5.19
C LYS A 9 15.93 7.89 -5.93
N HIS A 10 14.88 7.44 -6.62
CA HIS A 10 13.94 8.32 -7.30
C HIS A 10 13.11 9.17 -6.31
N TYR A 11 12.56 8.58 -5.24
CA TYR A 11 11.84 9.33 -4.21
C TYR A 11 12.74 10.36 -3.51
N GLN A 12 13.99 10.00 -3.21
CA GLN A 12 14.97 10.95 -2.66
C GLN A 12 15.27 12.11 -3.62
N ASN A 13 15.30 11.84 -4.94
CA ASN A 13 15.47 12.89 -5.94
C ASN A 13 14.25 13.85 -5.97
N LEU A 14 13.03 13.32 -5.84
CA LEU A 14 11.81 14.14 -5.76
C LEU A 14 11.81 15.04 -4.51
N LEU A 15 12.20 14.50 -3.35
CA LEU A 15 12.34 15.29 -2.11
C LEU A 15 13.32 16.46 -2.28
N LYS A 16 14.42 16.26 -3.02
CA LYS A 16 15.41 17.32 -3.27
C LYS A 16 14.94 18.35 -4.28
N ARG A 17 14.23 17.92 -5.33
CA ARG A 17 13.84 18.80 -6.45
C ARG A 17 12.53 19.56 -6.20
N PHE A 18 11.60 18.97 -5.46
CA PHE A 18 10.26 19.49 -5.24
C PHE A 18 9.85 19.38 -3.76
N PRO A 19 10.62 19.97 -2.83
CA PRO A 19 10.41 19.78 -1.39
C PRO A 19 9.02 20.20 -0.93
N GLU A 20 8.50 21.34 -1.41
CA GLU A 20 7.18 21.85 -1.03
C GLU A 20 6.04 20.94 -1.51
N VAL A 21 6.13 20.43 -2.75
CA VAL A 21 5.15 19.48 -3.30
C VAL A 21 5.13 18.20 -2.47
N MET A 22 6.32 17.67 -2.14
CA MET A 22 6.42 16.45 -1.35
C MET A 22 5.88 16.64 0.07
N ALA A 23 6.16 17.79 0.71
CA ALA A 23 5.59 18.13 2.01
C ALA A 23 4.06 18.25 1.96
N ALA A 24 3.51 18.85 0.90
CA ALA A 24 2.06 18.93 0.71
C ALA A 24 1.42 17.55 0.53
N VAL A 25 2.04 16.67 -0.25
CA VAL A 25 1.58 15.29 -0.46
C VAL A 25 1.61 14.48 0.84
N GLU A 26 2.67 14.62 1.63
CA GLU A 26 2.78 13.95 2.94
C GLU A 26 1.72 14.48 3.92
N ASN A 27 1.53 15.80 3.98
CA ASN A 27 0.49 16.42 4.81
C ASN A 27 -0.92 15.96 4.41
N LEU A 28 -1.23 15.91 3.11
CA LEU A 28 -2.50 15.37 2.62
C LEU A 28 -2.68 13.91 3.05
N GLY A 29 -1.64 13.08 2.88
CA GLY A 29 -1.68 11.67 3.26
C GLY A 29 -1.99 11.47 4.75
N THR A 30 -1.39 12.26 5.63
CA THR A 30 -1.69 12.23 7.07
C THR A 30 -3.09 12.73 7.37
N THR A 31 -3.46 13.89 6.80
CA THR A 31 -4.76 14.52 7.04
C THR A 31 -5.92 13.60 6.66
N VAL A 32 -5.85 12.95 5.49
CA VAL A 32 -6.90 12.03 5.03
C VAL A 32 -7.02 10.79 5.90
N LYS A 33 -5.89 10.25 6.40
CA LYS A 33 -5.88 9.08 7.29
C LYS A 33 -6.54 9.36 8.63
N ASP A 34 -6.43 10.59 9.13
CA ASP A 34 -6.95 10.97 10.44
C ASP A 34 -8.38 11.57 10.37
N ALA A 35 -8.95 11.70 9.15
CA ALA A 35 -10.24 12.38 8.93
C ALA A 35 -11.49 11.50 9.16
N GLY A 36 -11.34 10.20 9.42
CA GLY A 36 -12.46 9.26 9.42
C GLY A 36 -12.44 8.25 10.56
N PRO A 37 -13.52 7.46 10.71
CA PRO A 37 -13.65 6.50 11.80
C PRO A 37 -12.92 5.17 11.56
N LEU A 38 -12.31 5.00 10.38
CA LEU A 38 -11.64 3.75 10.02
C LEU A 38 -10.24 3.70 10.66
N ASP A 39 -9.90 2.55 11.23
CA ASP A 39 -8.55 2.34 11.72
C ASP A 39 -7.52 2.31 10.56
N ARG A 40 -6.24 2.43 10.92
CA ARG A 40 -5.15 2.49 9.94
C ARG A 40 -4.98 1.20 9.15
N LYS A 41 -5.17 0.04 9.79
CA LYS A 41 -5.09 -1.27 9.13
C LYS A 41 -6.12 -1.35 8.00
N THR A 42 -7.37 -1.06 8.32
CA THR A 42 -8.51 -1.05 7.39
C THR A 42 -8.29 -0.05 6.27
N SER A 43 -7.81 1.15 6.60
CA SER A 43 -7.49 2.18 5.60
C SER A 43 -6.41 1.76 4.61
N GLU A 44 -5.37 1.04 5.06
CA GLU A 44 -4.33 0.50 4.17
C GLU A 44 -4.82 -0.69 3.33
N LEU A 45 -5.71 -1.54 3.87
CA LEU A 45 -6.34 -2.64 3.10
C LEU A 45 -7.24 -2.11 1.97
N ILE A 46 -8.02 -1.05 2.24
CA ILE A 46 -8.84 -0.39 1.22
C ILE A 46 -7.95 0.18 0.10
N GLN A 47 -6.88 0.86 0.46
CA GLN A 47 -5.97 1.44 -0.53
C GLN A 47 -5.14 0.37 -1.27
N LEU A 48 -4.82 -0.75 -0.62
CA LEU A 48 -4.25 -1.93 -1.27
C LEU A 48 -5.19 -2.47 -2.35
N ALA A 49 -6.49 -2.59 -2.06
CA ALA A 49 -7.47 -3.04 -3.02
C ALA A 49 -7.57 -2.11 -4.24
N VAL A 50 -7.57 -0.80 -4.01
CA VAL A 50 -7.55 0.20 -5.09
C VAL A 50 -6.25 0.10 -5.89
N ALA A 51 -5.09 -0.02 -5.24
CA ALA A 51 -3.81 -0.18 -5.92
C ALA A 51 -3.76 -1.44 -6.80
N ALA A 52 -4.34 -2.54 -6.32
CA ALA A 52 -4.49 -3.78 -7.08
C ALA A 52 -5.39 -3.59 -8.30
N SER A 53 -6.53 -2.90 -8.14
CA SER A 53 -7.46 -2.59 -9.25
C SER A 53 -6.80 -1.77 -10.36
N ALA A 54 -5.90 -0.85 -9.97
CA ALA A 54 -5.13 0.02 -10.85
C ALA A 54 -3.84 -0.65 -11.39
N GLN A 55 -3.54 -1.89 -10.98
CA GLN A 55 -2.32 -2.63 -11.34
C GLN A 55 -1.03 -1.84 -11.01
N SER A 56 -1.07 -1.04 -9.94
CA SER A 56 0.05 -0.21 -9.51
C SER A 56 0.98 -0.99 -8.58
N VAL A 57 1.94 -1.73 -9.14
CA VAL A 57 2.86 -2.61 -8.40
C VAL A 57 3.55 -1.90 -7.22
N GLY A 58 4.06 -0.69 -7.45
CA GLY A 58 4.71 0.12 -6.41
C GLY A 58 3.76 0.46 -5.25
N SER A 59 2.51 0.79 -5.57
CA SER A 59 1.47 1.12 -4.59
C SER A 59 1.01 -0.13 -3.83
N VAL A 60 0.84 -1.26 -4.51
CA VAL A 60 0.52 -2.55 -3.88
C VAL A 60 1.59 -2.92 -2.85
N HIS A 61 2.88 -2.86 -3.22
CA HIS A 61 3.97 -3.09 -2.27
C HIS A 61 3.94 -2.10 -1.10
N SER A 62 3.61 -0.84 -1.36
CA SER A 62 3.60 0.20 -0.33
C SER A 62 2.47 -0.01 0.69
N HIS A 63 1.23 -0.18 0.23
CA HIS A 63 0.08 -0.42 1.08
C HIS A 63 0.16 -1.76 1.80
N ALA A 64 0.62 -2.83 1.14
CA ALA A 64 0.81 -4.11 1.81
C ALA A 64 1.87 -4.06 2.92
N ARG A 65 2.94 -3.27 2.77
CA ARG A 65 3.91 -3.06 3.86
C ARG A 65 3.34 -2.24 5.01
N ARG A 66 2.61 -1.16 4.72
CA ARG A 66 2.00 -0.31 5.75
C ARG A 66 0.91 -1.04 6.50
N ALA A 67 0.04 -1.78 5.81
CA ALA A 67 -0.95 -2.64 6.44
C ALA A 67 -0.30 -3.62 7.45
N ARG A 68 0.80 -4.28 7.08
CA ARG A 68 1.57 -5.14 8.01
C ARG A 68 2.15 -4.37 9.19
N ALA A 69 2.63 -3.14 8.98
CA ALA A 69 3.12 -2.29 10.06
C ALA A 69 2.00 -1.90 11.05
N GLU A 70 0.75 -1.88 10.60
CA GLU A 70 -0.46 -1.70 11.41
C GLU A 70 -1.06 -3.03 11.91
N GLY A 71 -0.31 -4.13 11.80
CA GLY A 71 -0.70 -5.44 12.33
C GLY A 71 -1.51 -6.34 11.39
N ALA A 72 -1.64 -6.00 10.10
CA ALA A 72 -2.30 -6.88 9.15
C ALA A 72 -1.52 -8.20 8.96
N THR A 73 -2.21 -9.34 9.03
CA THR A 73 -1.61 -10.64 8.74
C THR A 73 -1.48 -10.87 7.23
N GLN A 74 -0.70 -11.88 6.83
CA GLN A 74 -0.59 -12.25 5.42
C GLN A 74 -1.95 -12.69 4.86
N GLU A 75 -2.70 -13.45 5.65
CA GLU A 75 -4.03 -13.96 5.32
C GLU A 75 -5.04 -12.81 5.13
N GLU A 76 -4.96 -11.75 5.95
CA GLU A 76 -5.81 -10.57 5.78
C GLU A 76 -5.53 -9.84 4.46
N LEU A 77 -4.26 -9.73 4.05
CA LEU A 77 -3.89 -9.13 2.77
C LEU A 77 -4.39 -9.97 1.58
N GLU A 78 -4.17 -11.28 1.64
CA GLU A 78 -4.61 -12.21 0.60
C GLU A 78 -6.12 -12.22 0.47
N HIS A 79 -6.84 -12.27 1.59
CA HIS A 79 -8.29 -12.23 1.59
C HIS A 79 -8.83 -10.90 1.04
N ALA A 80 -8.24 -9.76 1.43
CA ALA A 80 -8.63 -8.45 0.89
C ALA A 80 -8.49 -8.38 -0.64
N LEU A 81 -7.45 -9.01 -1.20
CA LEU A 81 -7.27 -9.11 -2.66
C LEU A 81 -8.24 -10.11 -3.31
N LEU A 82 -8.46 -11.27 -2.68
CA LEU A 82 -9.39 -12.30 -3.18
C LEU A 82 -10.82 -11.79 -3.30
N LEU A 83 -11.28 -10.94 -2.36
CA LEU A 83 -12.59 -10.30 -2.40
C LEU A 83 -12.84 -9.50 -3.69
N LEU A 84 -11.79 -9.04 -4.36
CA LEU A 84 -11.88 -8.25 -5.59
C LEU A 84 -12.15 -9.10 -6.84
N THR A 85 -12.11 -10.44 -6.74
CA THR A 85 -12.19 -11.35 -7.90
C THR A 85 -13.44 -11.11 -8.74
N SER A 86 -14.59 -10.89 -8.11
CA SER A 86 -15.86 -10.59 -8.81
C SER A 86 -15.94 -9.16 -9.36
N THR A 87 -15.12 -8.23 -8.84
CA THR A 87 -15.16 -6.81 -9.19
C THR A 87 -14.15 -6.44 -10.29
N ILE A 88 -12.94 -7.00 -10.24
CA ILE A 88 -11.84 -6.63 -11.15
C ILE A 88 -11.32 -7.82 -11.99
N GLY A 89 -11.85 -9.02 -11.75
CA GLY A 89 -11.47 -10.24 -12.46
C GLY A 89 -10.23 -10.93 -11.89
N PHE A 90 -10.21 -12.27 -12.00
CA PHE A 90 -9.14 -13.12 -11.47
C PHE A 90 -7.72 -12.75 -11.94
N PRO A 91 -7.46 -12.40 -13.22
CA PRO A 91 -6.08 -12.08 -13.65
C PRO A 91 -5.44 -10.93 -12.88
N LYS A 92 -6.20 -9.86 -12.60
CA LYS A 92 -5.70 -8.72 -11.82
C LYS A 92 -5.44 -9.08 -10.36
N VAL A 93 -6.30 -9.92 -9.78
CA VAL A 93 -6.15 -10.45 -8.42
C VAL A 93 -4.93 -11.36 -8.30
N ALA A 94 -4.77 -12.32 -9.22
CA ALA A 94 -3.62 -13.22 -9.24
C ALA A 94 -2.29 -12.46 -9.35
N ALA A 95 -2.24 -11.42 -10.19
CA ALA A 95 -1.08 -10.54 -10.28
C ALA A 95 -0.81 -9.82 -8.95
N ALA A 96 -1.83 -9.21 -8.34
CA ALA A 96 -1.69 -8.52 -7.07
C ALA A 96 -1.22 -9.44 -5.92
N LEU A 97 -1.75 -10.67 -5.87
CA LEU A 97 -1.31 -11.70 -4.92
C LEU A 97 0.18 -11.99 -5.09
N SER A 98 0.68 -12.13 -6.32
CA SER A 98 2.10 -12.37 -6.60
C SER A 98 3.02 -11.25 -6.10
N TRP A 99 2.54 -10.00 -6.05
CA TRP A 99 3.34 -8.85 -5.60
C TRP A 99 3.42 -8.75 -4.08
N ILE A 100 2.43 -9.28 -3.35
CA ILE A 100 2.45 -9.23 -1.89
C ILE A 100 3.16 -10.43 -1.25
N GLN A 101 3.51 -11.46 -2.03
CA GLN A 101 4.25 -12.63 -1.54
C GLN A 101 5.60 -12.20 -0.94
N GLN A 102 5.88 -12.66 0.28
CA GLN A 102 7.22 -12.54 0.83
C GLN A 102 8.09 -13.67 0.28
N PRO A 103 9.39 -13.43 0.01
CA PRO A 103 10.31 -14.54 -0.23
C PRO A 103 10.31 -15.45 1.01
N ALA A 104 10.29 -16.77 0.78
CA ALA A 104 10.41 -17.75 1.84
C ALA A 104 11.69 -17.46 2.65
N LYS A 105 11.57 -17.49 3.99
CA LYS A 105 12.71 -17.36 4.90
C LYS A 105 13.66 -18.53 4.74
#